data_AF-A0AAN9MAG4-F1
#
_entry.id   AF-A0AAN9MAG4-F1
#
_cell.length_a   1.000
_cell.length_b   1.000
_cell.length_c   1.000
_cell.angle_alpha   90.00
_cell.angle_beta   90.00
_cell.angle_gamma   90.00
#
_symmetry.space_group_name_H-M   'P 1'
#
loop_
_entity.id
_entity.type
_entity.pdbx_description
1 polymer ?
#
loop_
_entity_poly.entity_id
_entity_poly.type
_entity_poly.pdbx_seq_one_letter_code
_entity_poly.pdbx_strand_id
1 'polypeptide(L)'
;MATSLSLRFHSPSFSLTSLGVVRKVIGCLLTDIVQPRNEIWHLARRGGRLVSFKGCARFVQTTCRISVPGTSPTSNEKALSNIPRDKKAVPDADPPSIKDINLLYQLFDQSTKLTVLTGAGISTECGIPDYRSPNGAYSTGFKPITHQEFLRSSRARRRYWARSYAGWRRFTEAQPSAAHRALATLEKAGRIDFMITQNVDRLHHRAGSNPLELHGTVYTVICIDCGYSFCRSLFQDQLKALNPKWAEAIENLDHGNPGSDKSFGMKQRPDGDIEIDEKFWEEDFIIPTCHKCNGVLKPDVVFFGDNVPKDRADMAMEASGRCDAFLVLGSSLMTMSAFRLVRAAHEAGAATAIVNIGVTRADNIVPLKINARLGEILPRVLDMGSMTIPAV
;
A
#
# COMPACT_ATOMS: atom_id res chain seq x y z
N MET A 1 -40.63 7.87 52.38
CA MET A 1 -41.68 8.87 52.63
C MET A 1 -41.26 10.18 51.98
N ALA A 2 -42.20 10.80 51.29
CA ALA A 2 -41.99 11.81 50.26
C ALA A 2 -41.59 13.20 50.79
N THR A 3 -40.84 13.93 49.97
CA THR A 3 -40.96 15.39 49.81
C THR A 3 -40.85 15.70 48.32
N SER A 4 -41.80 16.48 47.82
CA SER A 4 -41.97 16.87 46.42
C SER A 4 -41.68 18.36 46.21
N LEU A 5 -41.79 18.79 44.94
CA LEU A 5 -41.80 20.16 44.38
C LEU A 5 -40.40 20.76 44.10
N SER A 6 -40.12 21.40 42.96
CA SER A 6 -40.94 21.89 41.85
C SER A 6 -40.08 22.20 40.61
N LEU A 7 -40.69 21.99 39.44
CA LEU A 7 -40.52 22.54 38.09
C LEU A 7 -39.44 23.60 37.79
N ARG A 8 -38.81 23.45 36.61
CA ARG A 8 -38.96 24.41 35.48
C ARG A 8 -38.53 23.80 34.15
N PHE A 9 -39.48 23.76 33.23
CA PHE A 9 -39.31 23.59 31.78
C PHE A 9 -38.49 24.74 31.19
N HIS A 10 -37.59 24.47 30.24
CA HIS A 10 -37.26 25.37 29.13
C HIS A 10 -37.00 24.52 27.88
N SER A 11 -37.96 24.55 26.95
CA SER A 11 -37.81 24.14 25.56
C SER A 11 -37.29 25.33 24.76
N PRO A 12 -36.34 25.16 23.82
CA PRO A 12 -36.24 26.05 22.68
C PRO A 12 -36.88 25.37 21.47
N SER A 13 -37.93 26.03 21.01
CA SER A 13 -38.59 25.91 19.72
C SER A 13 -37.61 25.86 18.54
N PHE A 14 -37.64 24.78 17.77
CA PHE A 14 -37.14 24.77 16.39
C PHE A 14 -38.19 25.39 15.46
N SER A 15 -37.94 26.61 15.02
CA SER A 15 -38.65 27.24 13.90
C SER A 15 -38.02 26.74 12.60
N LEU A 16 -38.77 25.96 11.83
CA LEU A 16 -38.50 25.75 10.41
C LEU A 16 -38.83 27.06 9.68
N THR A 17 -37.81 27.82 9.29
CA THR A 17 -37.96 28.86 8.27
C THR A 17 -37.68 28.25 6.90
N SER A 18 -38.74 28.22 6.11
CA SER A 18 -38.74 27.97 4.66
C SER A 18 -37.74 28.90 3.96
N LEU A 19 -36.77 28.32 3.24
CA LEU A 19 -35.95 29.07 2.28
C LEU A 19 -36.69 29.09 0.93
N GLY A 20 -37.37 30.21 0.68
CA GLY A 20 -37.94 30.54 -0.61
C GLY A 20 -36.84 30.88 -1.62
N VAL A 21 -36.85 30.19 -2.77
CA VAL A 21 -36.05 30.56 -3.93
C VAL A 21 -36.74 31.72 -4.64
N VAL A 22 -36.17 32.93 -4.56
CA VAL A 22 -36.61 34.05 -5.38
C VAL A 22 -35.93 33.96 -6.74
N ARG A 23 -36.64 33.44 -7.74
CA ARG A 23 -36.23 33.56 -9.16
C ARG A 23 -36.61 34.95 -9.67
N LYS A 24 -35.61 35.79 -9.95
CA LYS A 24 -35.82 37.02 -10.74
C LYS A 24 -35.20 36.80 -12.12
N VAL A 25 -36.04 36.76 -13.15
CA VAL A 25 -35.62 36.59 -14.55
C VAL A 25 -35.24 37.94 -15.12
N ILE A 26 -33.94 38.17 -15.32
CA ILE A 26 -33.41 39.18 -16.25
C ILE A 26 -32.20 38.55 -16.95
N GLY A 27 -32.30 38.38 -18.27
CA GLY A 27 -31.20 38.14 -19.23
C GLY A 27 -29.99 37.30 -18.81
N CYS A 28 -29.95 36.04 -19.27
CA CYS A 28 -28.76 35.23 -19.55
C CYS A 28 -27.50 35.44 -18.66
N LEU A 29 -27.61 35.20 -17.35
CA LEU A 29 -26.48 34.88 -16.45
C LEU A 29 -27.06 34.29 -15.16
N LEU A 30 -26.81 33.00 -14.90
CA LEU A 30 -27.10 32.39 -13.59
C LEU A 30 -25.90 32.64 -12.68
N THR A 31 -26.13 33.37 -11.58
CA THR A 31 -25.16 33.53 -10.49
C THR A 31 -25.79 32.99 -9.22
N ASP A 32 -25.25 31.91 -8.69
CA ASP A 32 -25.61 31.41 -7.36
C ASP A 32 -24.66 32.02 -6.33
N ILE A 33 -25.19 32.89 -5.46
CA ILE A 33 -24.44 33.47 -4.34
C ILE A 33 -24.54 32.49 -3.17
N VAL A 34 -23.46 31.76 -2.88
CA VAL A 34 -23.33 30.94 -1.67
C VAL A 34 -22.71 31.78 -0.55
N GLN A 35 -23.44 31.99 0.54
CA GLN A 35 -22.89 32.60 1.77
C GLN A 35 -21.93 31.63 2.48
N PRO A 36 -20.73 32.08 2.94
CA PRO A 36 -19.80 31.21 3.65
C PRO A 36 -20.27 30.95 5.10
N ARG A 37 -20.24 29.68 5.52
CA ARG A 37 -20.31 29.27 6.93
C ARG A 37 -18.92 29.34 7.56
N ASN A 38 -18.80 29.99 8.71
CA ASN A 38 -17.63 29.92 9.57
C ASN A 38 -17.73 28.69 10.47
N GLU A 39 -16.83 27.71 10.31
CA GLU A 39 -16.56 26.71 11.34
C GLU A 39 -15.09 26.81 11.75
N ILE A 40 -14.86 27.07 13.02
CA ILE A 40 -13.54 27.22 13.65
C ILE A 40 -13.22 25.90 14.36
N TRP A 41 -12.11 25.26 13.99
CA TRP A 41 -11.60 24.10 14.71
C TRP A 41 -10.40 24.51 15.56
N HIS A 42 -10.48 24.23 16.87
CA HIS A 42 -9.37 24.44 17.80
C HIS A 42 -8.61 23.13 18.02
N LEU A 43 -7.36 23.07 17.55
CA LEU A 43 -6.42 22.04 17.98
C LEU A 43 -5.80 22.48 19.31
N ALA A 44 -6.09 21.77 20.39
CA ALA A 44 -5.52 22.06 21.70
C ALA A 44 -4.03 21.64 21.72
N ARG A 45 -3.12 22.61 21.70
CA ARG A 45 -1.72 22.44 22.11
C ARG A 45 -1.59 22.80 23.59
N ARG A 46 -1.01 21.92 24.40
CA ARG A 46 -0.47 22.30 25.70
C ARG A 46 0.86 23.01 25.48
N GLY A 47 0.89 24.31 25.78
CA GLY A 47 2.11 25.13 25.93
C GLY A 47 2.58 25.84 24.66
N GLY A 48 2.25 27.13 24.54
CA GLY A 48 2.92 28.07 23.62
C GLY A 48 2.00 28.76 22.61
N ARG A 49 1.76 30.07 22.84
CA ARG A 49 1.09 31.12 22.02
C ARG A 49 -0.02 30.70 21.04
N LEU A 50 -1.23 31.16 21.33
CA LEU A 50 -2.37 31.18 20.41
C LEU A 50 -2.09 32.16 19.27
N VAL A 51 -2.01 31.66 18.04
CA VAL A 51 -1.95 32.49 16.83
C VAL A 51 -3.25 32.25 16.06
N SER A 52 -4.07 33.29 15.94
CA SER A 52 -5.30 33.30 15.14
C SER A 52 -5.04 34.09 13.86
N PHE A 53 -5.37 33.52 12.71
CA PHE A 53 -5.36 34.24 11.44
C PHE A 53 -6.71 34.11 10.73
N LYS A 54 -7.27 35.27 10.36
CA LYS A 54 -8.39 35.41 9.42
C LYS A 54 -7.83 35.51 8.00
N GLY A 55 -7.98 34.46 7.21
CA GLY A 55 -7.78 34.51 5.76
C GLY A 55 -9.13 34.67 5.05
N CYS A 56 -9.30 35.73 4.27
CA CYS A 56 -10.42 35.88 3.34
C CYS A 56 -9.92 35.47 1.95
N ALA A 57 -10.35 34.31 1.45
CA ALA A 57 -10.11 33.92 0.07
C ALA A 57 -11.38 34.20 -0.74
N ARG A 58 -11.30 35.14 -1.69
CA ARG A 58 -12.32 35.31 -2.74
C ARG A 58 -11.98 34.37 -3.89
N PHE A 59 -12.80 33.35 -4.13
CA PHE A 59 -12.72 32.56 -5.36
C PHE A 59 -13.65 33.18 -6.41
N VAL A 60 -13.10 33.56 -7.56
CA VAL A 60 -13.85 33.89 -8.76
C VAL A 60 -13.69 32.72 -9.72
N GLN A 61 -14.77 32.00 -9.99
CA GLN A 61 -14.79 30.91 -10.97
C GLN A 61 -15.39 31.44 -12.27
N THR A 62 -14.61 31.52 -13.34
CA THR A 62 -15.10 31.88 -14.67
C THR A 62 -15.21 30.61 -15.50
N THR A 63 -16.43 30.17 -15.82
CA THR A 63 -16.66 29.08 -16.77
C THR A 63 -16.92 29.67 -18.16
N CYS A 64 -16.03 29.38 -19.12
CA CYS A 64 -16.30 29.62 -20.54
C CYS A 64 -16.83 28.32 -21.16
N ARG A 65 -18.06 28.34 -21.72
CA ARG A 65 -18.60 27.25 -22.54
C ARG A 65 -18.26 27.55 -24.00
N ILE A 66 -17.43 26.72 -24.62
CA ILE A 66 -17.26 26.69 -26.08
C ILE A 66 -18.16 25.59 -26.63
N SER A 67 -19.12 25.98 -27.46
CA SER A 67 -20.02 25.07 -28.18
C SER A 67 -19.46 24.78 -29.57
N VAL A 68 -19.31 23.50 -29.94
CA VAL A 68 -19.01 23.08 -31.33
C VAL A 68 -20.25 22.35 -31.88
N PRO A 69 -20.71 22.63 -33.12
CA PRO A 69 -21.94 22.03 -33.62
C PRO A 69 -21.73 20.67 -34.30
N GLY A 70 -22.60 19.71 -33.96
CA GLY A 70 -23.28 18.83 -34.91
C GLY A 70 -22.59 17.55 -35.37
N THR A 71 -23.00 16.41 -34.80
CA THR A 71 -23.39 15.21 -35.56
C THR A 71 -24.25 14.30 -34.65
N SER A 72 -25.39 13.88 -35.17
CA SER A 72 -26.45 13.10 -34.51
C SER A 72 -26.11 11.60 -34.41
N PRO A 73 -26.81 10.84 -33.53
CA PRO A 73 -26.29 9.60 -32.96
C PRO A 73 -26.71 8.37 -33.76
N THR A 74 -25.78 7.46 -34.03
CA THR A 74 -26.09 6.08 -34.40
C THR A 74 -25.96 5.18 -33.18
N SER A 75 -27.10 4.64 -32.80
CA SER A 75 -27.33 3.66 -31.74
C SER A 75 -26.46 2.40 -31.91
N ASN A 76 -25.59 2.13 -30.94
CA ASN A 76 -25.27 0.78 -30.49
C ASN A 76 -24.45 0.81 -29.19
N GLU A 77 -25.03 1.39 -28.13
CA GLU A 77 -24.62 1.06 -26.75
C GLU A 77 -25.32 -0.22 -26.32
N LYS A 78 -24.90 -1.36 -26.87
CA LYS A 78 -24.84 -2.57 -26.04
C LYS A 78 -23.56 -2.46 -25.25
N ALA A 79 -23.67 -1.82 -24.09
CA ALA A 79 -22.65 -1.88 -23.06
C ALA A 79 -22.21 -3.33 -22.91
N LEU A 80 -20.91 -3.54 -23.12
CA LEU A 80 -20.19 -4.78 -22.89
C LEU A 80 -20.15 -5.03 -21.36
N SER A 81 -21.32 -5.24 -20.77
CA SER A 81 -21.48 -5.64 -19.38
C SER A 81 -21.34 -7.16 -19.35
N ASN A 82 -20.10 -7.64 -19.37
CA ASN A 82 -19.72 -8.98 -18.90
C ASN A 82 -18.18 -9.05 -18.87
N ILE A 83 -17.57 -8.23 -18.01
CA ILE A 83 -16.23 -8.54 -17.51
C ILE A 83 -16.45 -9.53 -16.35
N PRO A 84 -15.95 -10.76 -16.43
CA PRO A 84 -16.01 -11.70 -15.32
C PRO A 84 -15.41 -11.04 -14.07
N ARG A 85 -16.05 -11.19 -12.91
CA ARG A 85 -15.51 -10.75 -11.63
C ARG A 85 -14.30 -11.61 -11.28
N ASP A 86 -13.17 -11.34 -11.91
CA ASP A 86 -11.87 -11.79 -11.42
C ASP A 86 -11.76 -11.31 -9.97
N LYS A 87 -11.41 -12.22 -9.06
CA LYS A 87 -11.11 -11.89 -7.67
C LYS A 87 -9.90 -10.96 -7.66
N LYS A 88 -10.13 -9.65 -7.81
CA LYS A 88 -9.07 -8.65 -7.84
C LYS A 88 -8.28 -8.73 -6.54
N ALA A 89 -6.95 -8.77 -6.68
CA ALA A 89 -6.02 -8.72 -5.56
C ALA A 89 -6.19 -7.44 -4.73
N VAL A 90 -6.73 -6.40 -5.35
CA VAL A 90 -7.06 -5.11 -4.75
C VAL A 90 -8.40 -5.22 -4.00
N PRO A 91 -8.47 -4.87 -2.72
CA PRO A 91 -9.74 -4.77 -2.00
C PRO A 91 -10.63 -3.65 -2.56
N ASP A 92 -11.94 -3.82 -2.46
CA ASP A 92 -12.90 -2.77 -2.85
C ASP A 92 -12.77 -1.56 -1.91
N ALA A 93 -12.77 -0.36 -2.51
CA ALA A 93 -12.81 0.92 -1.80
C ALA A 93 -13.44 1.98 -2.69
N ASP A 94 -14.13 2.94 -2.07
CA ASP A 94 -14.62 4.11 -2.77
C ASP A 94 -13.46 4.98 -3.28
N PRO A 95 -13.64 5.72 -4.39
CA PRO A 95 -12.64 6.68 -4.85
C PRO A 95 -12.30 7.71 -3.76
N PRO A 96 -11.03 8.17 -3.67
CA PRO A 96 -10.63 9.15 -2.66
C PRO A 96 -11.41 10.46 -2.82
N SER A 97 -11.92 11.01 -1.72
CA SER A 97 -12.59 12.31 -1.74
C SER A 97 -11.57 13.44 -1.95
N ILE A 98 -12.02 14.60 -2.44
CA ILE A 98 -11.16 15.80 -2.55
C ILE A 98 -10.58 16.19 -1.19
N LYS A 99 -11.33 15.98 -0.11
CA LYS A 99 -10.86 16.23 1.26
C LYS A 99 -9.68 15.32 1.61
N ASP A 100 -9.75 14.04 1.28
CA ASP A 100 -8.67 13.08 1.54
C ASP A 100 -7.40 13.42 0.77
N ILE A 101 -7.55 13.78 -0.51
CA ILE A 101 -6.43 14.22 -1.35
C ILE A 101 -5.78 15.48 -0.76
N ASN A 102 -6.57 16.46 -0.32
CA ASN A 102 -6.07 17.68 0.32
C ASN A 102 -5.34 17.42 1.65
N LEU A 103 -5.89 16.55 2.50
CA LEU A 103 -5.25 16.19 3.77
C LEU A 103 -3.90 15.49 3.55
N LEU A 104 -3.84 14.59 2.57
CA LEU A 104 -2.59 13.91 2.22
C LEU A 104 -1.58 14.87 1.61
N TYR A 105 -2.00 15.75 0.69
CA TYR A 105 -1.15 16.80 0.14
C TYR A 105 -0.57 17.71 1.24
N GLN A 106 -1.38 18.15 2.20
CA GLN A 106 -0.91 18.99 3.30
C GLN A 106 0.18 18.31 4.12
N LEU A 107 0.11 16.99 4.32
CA LEU A 107 1.16 16.24 5.00
C LEU A 107 2.49 16.31 4.24
N PHE A 108 2.47 16.13 2.92
CA PHE A 108 3.67 16.23 2.07
C PHE A 108 4.21 17.66 1.97
N ASP A 109 3.33 18.66 1.88
CA ASP A 109 3.71 20.06 1.69
C ASP A 109 4.29 20.68 2.98
N GLN A 110 3.79 20.27 4.15
CA GLN A 110 4.22 20.80 5.45
C GLN A 110 5.42 20.09 6.05
N SER A 111 5.68 18.84 5.65
CA SER A 111 6.80 18.06 6.17
C SER A 111 8.10 18.44 5.47
N THR A 112 9.16 18.55 6.26
CA THR A 112 10.54 18.70 5.78
C THR A 112 11.35 17.43 5.95
N LYS A 113 10.82 16.47 6.74
CA LYS A 113 11.49 15.22 7.06
C LYS A 113 10.50 14.06 7.14
N LEU A 114 9.83 13.80 6.03
CA LEU A 114 8.81 12.76 5.90
C LEU A 114 9.45 11.38 5.79
N THR A 115 9.10 10.48 6.72
CA THR A 115 9.36 9.05 6.58
C THR A 115 8.13 8.34 6.03
N VAL A 116 8.29 7.59 4.95
CA VAL A 116 7.24 6.76 4.35
C VAL A 116 7.47 5.29 4.67
N LEU A 117 6.45 4.57 5.11
CA LEU A 117 6.45 3.12 5.28
C LEU A 117 5.43 2.47 4.36
N THR A 118 5.86 1.55 3.49
CA THR A 118 4.94 0.79 2.64
C THR A 118 4.78 -0.66 3.07
N GLY A 119 3.64 -1.25 2.75
CA GLY A 119 3.37 -2.69 2.88
C GLY A 119 2.79 -3.29 1.60
N ALA A 120 2.42 -4.57 1.65
CA ALA A 120 2.03 -5.35 0.47
C ALA A 120 0.81 -4.76 -0.28
N GLY A 121 -0.01 -3.95 0.39
CA GLY A 121 -1.17 -3.30 -0.22
C GLY A 121 -0.82 -2.42 -1.42
N ILE A 122 0.37 -1.81 -1.46
CA ILE A 122 0.83 -1.00 -2.60
C ILE A 122 1.08 -1.82 -3.88
N SER A 123 1.38 -3.11 -3.72
CA SER A 123 1.70 -4.04 -4.80
C SER A 123 0.49 -4.84 -5.31
N THR A 124 -0.68 -4.71 -4.66
CA THR A 124 -1.93 -5.36 -5.09
C THR A 124 -2.34 -4.97 -6.52
N GLU A 125 -2.14 -3.72 -6.89
CA GLU A 125 -2.41 -3.19 -8.24
C GLU A 125 -1.36 -3.63 -9.27
N CYS A 126 -0.28 -4.29 -8.83
CA CYS A 126 0.77 -4.86 -9.69
C CYS A 126 0.53 -6.36 -9.98
N GLY A 127 -0.58 -6.93 -9.49
CA GLY A 127 -0.88 -8.36 -9.60
C GLY A 127 -0.24 -9.24 -8.51
N ILE A 128 0.48 -8.64 -7.56
CA ILE A 128 1.03 -9.32 -6.38
C ILE A 128 0.02 -9.20 -5.23
N PRO A 129 -0.54 -10.30 -4.70
CA PRO A 129 -1.53 -10.20 -3.64
C PRO A 129 -0.92 -9.68 -2.34
N ASP A 130 -1.77 -9.26 -1.40
CA ASP A 130 -1.36 -9.02 -0.02
C ASP A 130 -1.60 -10.25 0.88
N TYR A 131 -1.30 -10.12 2.18
CA TYR A 131 -1.49 -11.20 3.13
C TYR A 131 -2.88 -11.24 3.78
N ARG A 132 -3.50 -10.09 4.06
CA ARG A 132 -4.54 -9.96 5.11
C ARG A 132 -5.87 -9.39 4.65
N SER A 133 -5.95 -8.88 3.43
CA SER A 133 -7.23 -8.40 2.88
C SER A 133 -8.20 -9.56 2.68
N PRO A 134 -9.50 -9.29 2.43
CA PRO A 134 -10.49 -10.36 2.18
C PRO A 134 -10.06 -11.36 1.09
N ASN A 135 -9.36 -10.88 0.05
CA ASN A 135 -8.79 -11.71 -1.02
C ASN A 135 -7.28 -12.02 -0.83
N GLY A 136 -6.70 -11.67 0.32
CA GLY A 136 -5.28 -11.84 0.63
C GLY A 136 -4.92 -13.29 0.97
N ALA A 137 -3.62 -13.59 1.03
CA ALA A 137 -3.10 -14.95 1.17
C ALA A 137 -3.71 -15.73 2.36
N TYR A 138 -3.94 -15.10 3.52
CA TYR A 138 -4.46 -15.78 4.70
C TYR A 138 -5.94 -16.15 4.60
N SER A 139 -6.72 -15.56 3.69
CA SER A 139 -8.13 -15.91 3.53
C SER A 139 -8.36 -17.32 2.98
N THR A 140 -7.31 -17.95 2.43
CA THR A 140 -7.35 -19.34 1.96
C THR A 140 -6.76 -20.33 2.95
N GLY A 141 -6.50 -19.93 4.20
CA GLY A 141 -5.87 -20.80 5.22
C GLY A 141 -4.36 -20.99 5.05
N PHE A 142 -3.72 -20.22 4.15
CA PHE A 142 -2.27 -20.26 3.95
C PHE A 142 -1.52 -19.93 5.25
N LYS A 143 -0.50 -20.74 5.55
CA LYS A 143 0.44 -20.49 6.64
C LYS A 143 1.82 -20.23 6.04
N PRO A 144 2.43 -19.07 6.32
CA PRO A 144 3.77 -18.78 5.84
C PRO A 144 4.77 -19.70 6.51
N ILE A 145 5.85 -20.04 5.81
CA ILE A 145 6.96 -20.78 6.41
C ILE A 145 7.58 -19.96 7.55
N THR A 146 7.88 -20.63 8.66
CA THR A 146 8.61 -19.99 9.75
C THR A 146 10.12 -20.17 9.59
N HIS A 147 10.91 -19.27 10.16
CA HIS A 147 12.36 -19.38 10.20
C HIS A 147 12.80 -20.73 10.80
N GLN A 148 12.21 -21.10 11.93
CA GLN A 148 12.52 -22.36 12.61
C GLN A 148 12.18 -23.59 11.77
N GLU A 149 11.04 -23.59 11.08
CA GLU A 149 10.65 -24.68 10.17
C GLU A 149 11.66 -24.83 9.02
N PHE A 150 12.04 -23.72 8.39
CA PHE A 150 13.02 -23.71 7.30
C PHE A 150 14.40 -24.23 7.76
N LEU A 151 14.86 -23.80 8.94
CA LEU A 151 16.15 -24.24 9.47
C LEU A 151 16.17 -25.73 9.81
N ARG A 152 15.12 -26.24 10.46
CA ARG A 152 15.11 -27.58 11.05
C ARG A 152 14.74 -28.69 10.08
N SER A 153 14.11 -28.38 8.95
CA SER A 153 13.54 -29.39 8.06
C SER A 153 14.04 -29.25 6.62
N SER A 154 14.80 -30.24 6.16
CA SER A 154 15.18 -30.37 4.74
C SER A 154 13.96 -30.46 3.83
N ARG A 155 12.91 -31.17 4.28
CA ARG A 155 11.62 -31.27 3.58
C ARG A 155 10.94 -29.91 3.43
N ALA A 156 10.95 -29.08 4.48
CA ALA A 156 10.39 -27.73 4.41
C ALA A 156 11.20 -26.81 3.48
N ARG A 157 12.53 -26.93 3.45
CA ARG A 157 13.37 -26.20 2.48
C ARG A 157 13.07 -26.62 1.05
N ARG A 158 12.88 -27.92 0.80
CA ARG A 158 12.52 -28.47 -0.51
C ARG A 158 11.17 -27.91 -0.98
N ARG A 159 10.16 -28.00 -0.12
CA ARG A 159 8.84 -27.41 -0.34
C ARG A 159 8.94 -25.92 -0.68
N TYR A 160 9.67 -25.15 0.13
CA TYR A 160 9.83 -23.71 -0.07
C TYR A 160 10.49 -23.39 -1.42
N TRP A 161 11.64 -23.99 -1.71
CA TRP A 161 12.41 -23.66 -2.91
C TRP A 161 11.74 -24.14 -4.19
N ALA A 162 11.06 -25.28 -4.20
CA ALA A 162 10.26 -25.74 -5.34
C ALA A 162 9.14 -24.74 -5.65
N ARG A 163 8.38 -24.35 -4.63
CA ARG A 163 7.30 -23.36 -4.78
C ARG A 163 7.81 -21.98 -5.18
N SER A 164 8.89 -21.52 -4.57
CA SER A 164 9.56 -20.26 -4.93
C SER A 164 10.09 -20.28 -6.36
N TYR A 165 10.68 -21.38 -6.83
CA TYR A 165 11.14 -21.50 -8.21
C TYR A 165 9.99 -21.30 -9.17
N ALA A 166 8.88 -22.00 -8.97
CA ALA A 166 7.77 -21.97 -9.92
C ALA A 166 7.06 -20.61 -9.96
N GLY A 167 6.96 -19.93 -8.81
CA GLY A 167 6.38 -18.59 -8.76
C GLY A 167 7.32 -17.46 -9.19
N TRP A 168 8.62 -17.73 -9.33
CA TRP A 168 9.65 -16.72 -9.64
C TRP A 168 9.34 -15.95 -10.93
N ARG A 169 9.01 -16.66 -12.01
CA ARG A 169 8.75 -16.05 -13.32
C ARG A 169 7.68 -14.97 -13.24
N ARG A 170 6.48 -15.34 -12.76
CA ARG A 170 5.36 -14.41 -12.59
C ARG A 170 5.69 -13.27 -11.63
N PHE A 171 6.47 -13.53 -10.58
CA PHE A 171 6.87 -12.50 -9.61
C PHE A 171 7.75 -11.43 -10.25
N THR A 172 8.71 -11.85 -11.08
CA THR A 172 9.62 -10.93 -11.78
C THR A 172 8.93 -10.14 -12.90
N GLU A 173 7.86 -10.67 -13.50
CA GLU A 173 7.09 -10.00 -14.56
C GLU A 173 6.25 -8.82 -14.06
N ALA A 174 5.86 -8.81 -12.77
CA ALA A 174 5.08 -7.72 -12.16
C ALA A 174 5.75 -6.36 -12.42
N GLN A 175 4.99 -5.32 -12.77
CA GLN A 175 5.53 -3.98 -13.03
C GLN A 175 5.11 -3.00 -11.92
N PRO A 176 5.89 -1.95 -11.63
CA PRO A 176 5.50 -0.95 -10.65
C PRO A 176 4.15 -0.31 -11.01
N SER A 177 3.29 -0.09 -10.01
CA SER A 177 2.01 0.61 -10.19
C SER A 177 2.17 2.13 -10.27
N ALA A 178 1.07 2.84 -10.54
CA ALA A 178 1.03 4.30 -10.47
C ALA A 178 1.43 4.83 -9.09
N ALA A 179 1.11 4.10 -8.01
CA ALA A 179 1.53 4.44 -6.65
C ALA A 179 3.05 4.44 -6.49
N HIS A 180 3.74 3.40 -6.99
CA HIS A 180 5.19 3.30 -6.90
C HIS A 180 5.88 4.43 -7.68
N ARG A 181 5.43 4.69 -8.91
CA ARG A 181 5.94 5.80 -9.73
C ARG A 181 5.71 7.15 -9.06
N ALA A 182 4.54 7.35 -8.45
CA ALA A 182 4.25 8.59 -7.75
C ALA A 182 5.19 8.82 -6.56
N LEU A 183 5.46 7.78 -5.77
CA LEU A 183 6.43 7.86 -4.66
C LEU A 183 7.85 8.12 -5.15
N ALA A 184 8.28 7.51 -6.25
CA ALA A 184 9.58 7.79 -6.84
C ALA A 184 9.72 9.25 -7.28
N THR A 185 8.67 9.83 -7.89
CA THR A 185 8.62 11.26 -8.23
C THR A 185 8.72 12.15 -6.98
N LEU A 186 7.98 11.81 -5.92
CA LEU A 186 8.00 12.55 -4.66
C LEU A 186 9.37 12.50 -3.95
N GLU A 187 9.99 11.32 -3.91
CA GLU A 187 11.32 11.12 -3.36
C GLU A 187 12.38 11.90 -4.14
N LYS A 188 12.35 11.82 -5.48
CA LYS A 188 13.26 12.59 -6.34
C LYS A 188 13.11 14.10 -6.18
N ALA A 189 11.91 14.58 -5.85
CA ALA A 189 11.64 15.98 -5.55
C ALA A 189 11.95 16.39 -4.11
N GLY A 190 12.53 15.50 -3.29
CA GLY A 190 12.89 15.79 -1.89
C GLY A 190 11.69 15.90 -0.95
N ARG A 191 10.52 15.38 -1.34
CA ARG A 191 9.31 15.35 -0.49
C ARG A 191 9.23 14.12 0.41
N ILE A 192 10.12 13.15 0.22
CA ILE A 192 10.30 11.98 1.08
C ILE A 192 11.77 11.97 1.51
N ASP A 193 12.01 12.09 2.82
CA ASP A 193 13.35 12.07 3.40
C ASP A 193 13.88 10.63 3.53
N PHE A 194 12.99 9.71 3.91
CA PHE A 194 13.35 8.32 4.08
C PHE A 194 12.19 7.39 3.73
N MET A 195 12.46 6.33 2.96
CA MET A 195 11.45 5.33 2.62
C MET A 195 11.83 3.98 3.22
N ILE A 196 10.85 3.33 3.86
CA ILE A 196 10.95 1.99 4.42
C ILE A 196 9.90 1.14 3.70
N THR A 197 10.28 -0.05 3.25
CA THR A 197 9.33 -1.00 2.70
C THR A 197 9.38 -2.33 3.44
N GLN A 198 8.21 -2.89 3.74
CA GLN A 198 8.09 -4.29 4.19
C GLN A 198 8.14 -5.27 3.02
N ASN A 199 7.99 -4.79 1.79
CA ASN A 199 7.87 -5.65 0.63
C ASN A 199 9.24 -6.18 0.22
N VAL A 200 9.23 -7.38 -0.35
CA VAL A 200 10.42 -8.08 -0.82
C VAL A 200 10.50 -8.11 -2.35
N ASP A 201 9.63 -7.34 -3.03
CA ASP A 201 9.29 -7.44 -4.45
C ASP A 201 10.14 -6.58 -5.40
N ARG A 202 11.00 -5.70 -4.85
CA ARG A 202 11.83 -4.73 -5.60
C ARG A 202 11.06 -3.77 -6.52
N LEU A 203 9.73 -3.64 -6.38
CA LEU A 203 8.94 -2.74 -7.25
C LEU A 203 9.24 -1.26 -7.02
N HIS A 204 9.58 -0.86 -5.79
CA HIS A 204 10.07 0.49 -5.50
C HIS A 204 11.37 0.81 -6.23
N HIS A 205 12.36 -0.08 -6.16
CA HIS A 205 13.63 0.09 -6.88
C HIS A 205 13.42 0.19 -8.38
N ARG A 206 12.52 -0.63 -8.93
CA ARG A 206 12.17 -0.58 -10.36
C ARG A 206 11.38 0.67 -10.76
N ALA A 207 10.72 1.33 -9.82
CA ALA A 207 10.07 2.62 -10.04
C ALA A 207 11.04 3.81 -9.97
N GLY A 208 12.26 3.60 -9.46
CA GLY A 208 13.28 4.65 -9.28
C GLY A 208 13.46 5.13 -7.84
N SER A 209 12.80 4.50 -6.87
CA SER A 209 12.98 4.77 -5.43
C SER A 209 14.15 3.99 -4.82
N ASN A 210 14.62 4.40 -3.64
CA ASN A 210 15.68 3.68 -2.92
C ASN A 210 15.33 3.40 -1.44
N PRO A 211 14.32 2.56 -1.16
CA PRO A 211 13.88 2.31 0.21
C PRO A 211 14.83 1.40 0.99
N LEU A 212 14.77 1.51 2.31
CA LEU A 212 15.22 0.47 3.23
C LEU A 212 14.26 -0.72 3.19
N GLU A 213 14.70 -1.85 2.61
CA GLU A 213 13.94 -3.10 2.54
C GLU A 213 13.91 -3.81 3.91
N LEU A 214 13.01 -3.42 4.80
CA LEU A 214 12.91 -3.88 6.20
C LEU A 214 12.93 -5.41 6.31
N HIS A 215 12.25 -6.12 5.42
CA HIS A 215 12.15 -7.58 5.40
C HIS A 215 13.08 -8.25 4.39
N GLY A 216 13.97 -7.48 3.76
CA GLY A 216 14.93 -7.96 2.77
C GLY A 216 14.29 -8.12 1.40
N THR A 217 14.81 -9.06 0.61
CA THR A 217 14.42 -9.21 -0.79
C THR A 217 14.50 -10.67 -1.25
N VAL A 218 13.57 -11.08 -2.10
CA VAL A 218 13.64 -12.41 -2.74
C VAL A 218 14.65 -12.47 -3.89
N TYR A 219 15.20 -11.33 -4.30
CA TYR A 219 16.15 -11.21 -5.42
C TYR A 219 17.60 -11.56 -5.04
N THR A 220 17.84 -11.88 -3.77
CA THR A 220 19.14 -12.27 -3.23
C THR A 220 19.01 -13.61 -2.49
N VAL A 221 20.01 -14.47 -2.63
CA VAL A 221 20.16 -15.71 -1.86
C VAL A 221 21.39 -15.58 -0.96
N ILE A 222 21.25 -16.00 0.29
CA ILE A 222 22.30 -15.98 1.31
C ILE A 222 22.58 -17.38 1.84
N CYS A 223 23.82 -17.65 2.18
CA CYS A 223 24.18 -18.78 3.02
C CYS A 223 24.01 -18.41 4.49
N ILE A 224 23.21 -19.19 5.21
CA ILE A 224 22.97 -18.93 6.64
C ILE A 224 24.17 -19.26 7.53
N ASP A 225 25.14 -20.03 7.03
CA ASP A 225 26.29 -20.48 7.79
C ASP A 225 27.49 -19.54 7.65
N CYS A 226 27.76 -19.04 6.43
CA CYS A 226 28.93 -18.18 6.15
C CYS A 226 28.58 -16.75 5.69
N GLY A 227 27.30 -16.41 5.51
CA GLY A 227 26.86 -15.09 5.07
C GLY A 227 27.11 -14.77 3.59
N TYR A 228 27.69 -15.70 2.82
CA TYR A 228 27.90 -15.49 1.38
C TYR A 228 26.57 -15.23 0.67
N SER A 229 26.52 -14.16 -0.13
CA SER A 229 25.32 -13.74 -0.86
C SER A 229 25.55 -13.66 -2.37
N PHE A 230 24.49 -13.92 -3.14
CA PHE A 230 24.51 -13.86 -4.59
C PHE A 230 23.09 -13.66 -5.15
N CYS A 231 22.97 -13.32 -6.43
CA CYS A 231 21.68 -13.00 -7.02
C CYS A 231 20.79 -14.24 -7.22
N ARG A 232 19.48 -14.03 -7.08
CA ARG A 232 18.46 -15.08 -7.17
C ARG A 232 18.36 -15.72 -8.55
N SER A 233 18.68 -14.98 -9.62
CA SER A 233 18.70 -15.51 -10.99
C SER A 233 19.72 -16.63 -11.15
N LEU A 234 20.96 -16.45 -10.67
CA LEU A 234 21.96 -17.52 -10.68
C LEU A 234 21.50 -18.74 -9.87
N PHE A 235 20.86 -18.52 -8.72
CA PHE A 235 20.28 -19.62 -7.95
C PHE A 235 19.13 -20.33 -8.69
N GLN A 236 18.34 -19.58 -9.47
CA GLN A 236 17.28 -20.13 -10.32
C GLN A 236 17.89 -21.03 -11.41
N ASP A 237 18.96 -20.60 -12.06
CA ASP A 237 19.67 -21.40 -13.08
C ASP A 237 20.25 -22.69 -12.47
N GLN A 238 20.81 -22.60 -11.27
CA GLN A 238 21.32 -23.77 -10.53
C GLN A 238 20.19 -24.75 -10.19
N LEU A 239 19.05 -24.26 -9.69
CA LEU A 239 17.88 -25.10 -9.44
C LEU A 239 17.38 -25.77 -10.73
N LYS A 240 17.32 -25.03 -11.85
CA LYS A 240 16.94 -25.59 -13.14
C LYS A 240 17.88 -26.70 -13.59
N ALA A 241 19.19 -26.47 -13.51
CA ALA A 241 20.20 -27.44 -13.93
C ALA A 241 20.17 -28.73 -13.09
N LEU A 242 19.90 -28.63 -11.80
CA LEU A 242 19.77 -29.79 -10.91
C LEU A 242 18.43 -30.52 -11.05
N ASN A 243 17.40 -29.87 -11.58
CA ASN A 243 16.03 -30.38 -11.65
C ASN A 243 15.42 -30.24 -13.06
N PRO A 244 16.06 -30.75 -14.13
CA PRO A 244 15.70 -30.41 -15.51
C PRO A 244 14.28 -30.84 -15.90
N LYS A 245 13.88 -32.08 -15.57
CA LYS A 245 12.52 -32.59 -15.85
C LYS A 245 11.44 -31.79 -15.13
N TRP A 246 11.71 -31.43 -13.89
CA TRP A 246 10.78 -30.66 -13.07
C TRP A 246 10.68 -29.22 -13.55
N ALA A 247 11.80 -28.59 -13.90
CA ALA A 247 11.85 -27.24 -14.46
C ALA A 247 11.11 -27.17 -15.80
N GLU A 248 11.32 -28.13 -16.69
CA GLU A 248 10.59 -28.24 -17.97
C GLU A 248 9.08 -28.35 -17.73
N ALA A 249 8.64 -29.22 -16.81
CA ALA A 249 7.24 -29.36 -16.48
C ALA A 249 6.62 -28.03 -16.00
N ILE A 250 7.29 -27.31 -15.11
CA ILE A 250 6.83 -26.01 -14.60
C ILE A 250 6.83 -24.92 -15.67
N GLU A 251 7.85 -24.88 -16.54
CA GLU A 251 7.97 -23.85 -17.59
C GLU A 251 6.95 -24.05 -18.72
N ASN A 252 6.51 -25.29 -18.94
CA ASN A 252 5.48 -25.66 -19.90
C ASN A 252 4.04 -25.52 -19.36
N LEU A 253 3.86 -25.23 -18.07
CA LEU A 253 2.53 -24.90 -17.55
C LEU A 253 2.08 -23.56 -18.14
N ASP A 254 0.97 -23.59 -18.89
CA ASP A 254 0.33 -22.40 -19.40
C ASP A 254 -0.04 -21.47 -18.24
N HIS A 255 0.44 -20.22 -18.29
CA HIS A 255 0.03 -19.17 -17.36
C HIS A 255 -1.40 -18.77 -17.70
N GLY A 256 -2.37 -19.60 -17.33
CA GLY A 256 -3.77 -19.20 -17.41
C GLY A 256 -3.95 -17.88 -16.65
N ASN A 257 -4.89 -17.04 -17.10
CA ASN A 257 -5.27 -15.82 -16.38
C ASN A 257 -5.52 -16.15 -14.90
N PRO A 258 -5.15 -15.25 -13.96
CA PRO A 258 -5.39 -15.44 -12.53
C PRO A 258 -6.86 -15.82 -12.27
N GLY A 259 -7.12 -17.05 -11.84
CA GLY A 259 -8.49 -17.54 -11.63
C GLY A 259 -9.07 -18.44 -12.72
N SER A 260 -8.32 -18.76 -13.78
CA SER A 260 -8.70 -19.80 -14.74
C SER A 260 -8.34 -21.21 -14.23
N ASP A 261 -9.21 -22.18 -14.50
CA ASP A 261 -9.03 -23.59 -14.13
C ASP A 261 -7.78 -24.24 -14.77
N LYS A 262 -7.23 -23.62 -15.82
CA LYS A 262 -6.00 -24.05 -16.50
C LYS A 262 -4.71 -23.77 -15.71
N SER A 263 -4.77 -22.92 -14.69
CA SER A 263 -3.60 -22.54 -13.88
C SER A 263 -3.18 -23.57 -12.82
N PHE A 264 -3.72 -24.81 -12.84
CA PHE A 264 -3.52 -25.81 -11.76
C PHE A 264 -3.80 -25.26 -10.34
N GLY A 265 -4.64 -24.22 -10.20
CA GLY A 265 -4.91 -23.60 -8.90
C GLY A 265 -3.72 -22.82 -8.31
N MET A 266 -2.69 -22.50 -9.10
CA MET A 266 -1.48 -21.80 -8.69
C MET A 266 -1.77 -20.33 -8.34
N LYS A 267 -2.19 -20.08 -7.10
CA LYS A 267 -2.28 -18.72 -6.55
C LYS A 267 -0.92 -18.27 -6.06
N GLN A 268 -0.38 -17.23 -6.67
CA GLN A 268 0.83 -16.54 -6.20
C GLN A 268 0.61 -15.91 -4.83
N ARG A 269 1.67 -15.83 -4.02
CA ARG A 269 1.72 -15.17 -2.71
C ARG A 269 2.55 -13.88 -2.77
N PRO A 270 2.50 -13.02 -1.74
CA PRO A 270 3.17 -11.71 -1.77
C PRO A 270 4.70 -11.79 -1.85
N ASP A 271 5.30 -12.94 -1.51
CA ASP A 271 6.73 -13.26 -1.59
C ASP A 271 7.08 -14.12 -2.83
N GLY A 272 6.14 -14.30 -3.75
CA GLY A 272 6.34 -15.09 -4.96
C GLY A 272 6.20 -16.60 -4.77
N ASP A 273 5.87 -17.09 -3.58
CA ASP A 273 5.51 -18.49 -3.36
C ASP A 273 4.23 -18.88 -4.15
N ILE A 274 4.16 -20.11 -4.65
CA ILE A 274 2.94 -20.68 -5.26
C ILE A 274 2.62 -22.03 -4.64
N GLU A 275 1.36 -22.46 -4.70
CA GLU A 275 0.98 -23.79 -4.22
C GLU A 275 1.24 -24.84 -5.30
N ILE A 276 1.94 -25.92 -4.93
CA ILE A 276 2.27 -27.07 -5.80
C ILE A 276 1.97 -28.33 -5.01
N ASP A 277 1.32 -29.30 -5.65
CA ASP A 277 1.03 -30.62 -5.08
C ASP A 277 2.34 -31.32 -4.64
N GLU A 278 2.29 -31.90 -3.44
CA GLU A 278 3.42 -32.52 -2.73
C GLU A 278 4.17 -33.55 -3.57
N LYS A 279 3.43 -34.33 -4.37
CA LYS A 279 3.99 -35.38 -5.23
C LYS A 279 4.99 -34.87 -6.28
N PHE A 280 4.97 -33.57 -6.60
CA PHE A 280 5.88 -33.00 -7.60
C PHE A 280 7.23 -32.58 -7.03
N TRP A 281 7.37 -32.41 -5.71
CA TRP A 281 8.61 -31.91 -5.12
C TRP A 281 9.12 -32.75 -3.96
N GLU A 282 8.33 -33.66 -3.40
CA GLU A 282 8.74 -34.44 -2.23
C GLU A 282 9.92 -35.37 -2.54
N GLU A 283 9.83 -36.06 -3.68
CA GLU A 283 10.87 -36.90 -4.26
C GLU A 283 11.55 -36.12 -5.40
N ASP A 284 12.88 -36.22 -5.51
CA ASP A 284 13.69 -35.68 -6.62
C ASP A 284 13.93 -34.17 -6.74
N PHE A 285 13.37 -33.29 -5.89
CA PHE A 285 13.77 -31.87 -5.92
C PHE A 285 15.06 -31.60 -5.13
N ILE A 286 16.14 -31.30 -5.86
CA ILE A 286 17.49 -31.06 -5.36
C ILE A 286 17.75 -29.56 -5.20
N ILE A 287 18.22 -29.18 -4.01
CA ILE A 287 18.55 -27.78 -3.67
C ILE A 287 20.08 -27.64 -3.69
N PRO A 288 20.65 -26.66 -4.41
CA PRO A 288 22.07 -26.37 -4.33
C PRO A 288 22.50 -26.04 -2.91
N THR A 289 23.72 -26.42 -2.54
CA THR A 289 24.38 -25.97 -1.31
C THR A 289 25.27 -24.76 -1.60
N CYS A 290 25.68 -24.06 -0.55
CA CYS A 290 26.61 -22.94 -0.70
C CYS A 290 27.96 -23.42 -1.25
N HIS A 291 28.42 -22.86 -2.37
CA HIS A 291 29.71 -23.24 -2.95
C HIS A 291 30.94 -22.82 -2.12
N LYS A 292 30.77 -21.98 -1.08
CA LYS A 292 31.86 -21.55 -0.19
C LYS A 292 32.07 -22.49 1.00
N CYS A 293 31.00 -23.03 1.57
CA CYS A 293 31.05 -23.82 2.81
C CYS A 293 30.16 -25.07 2.84
N ASN A 294 29.48 -25.39 1.73
CA ASN A 294 28.43 -26.40 1.62
C ASN A 294 27.22 -26.18 2.53
N GLY A 295 27.10 -24.97 3.09
CA GLY A 295 26.02 -24.56 3.98
C GLY A 295 24.66 -24.40 3.32
N VAL A 296 23.64 -24.18 4.16
CA VAL A 296 22.25 -24.03 3.71
C VAL A 296 22.03 -22.66 3.07
N LEU A 297 21.32 -22.65 1.94
CA LEU A 297 20.93 -21.44 1.23
C LEU A 297 19.48 -21.05 1.55
N LYS A 298 19.27 -19.76 1.81
CA LYS A 298 17.97 -19.13 2.13
C LYS A 298 17.81 -17.87 1.26
N PRO A 299 16.61 -17.49 0.79
CA PRO A 299 16.41 -16.14 0.27
C PRO A 299 16.79 -15.10 1.35
N ASP A 300 17.24 -13.92 0.95
CA ASP A 300 17.53 -12.81 1.87
C ASP A 300 16.24 -12.13 2.38
N VAL A 301 15.31 -12.92 2.90
CA VAL A 301 14.04 -12.48 3.44
C VAL A 301 13.93 -12.83 4.92
N VAL A 302 13.43 -11.90 5.72
CA VAL A 302 13.08 -12.11 7.13
C VAL A 302 11.81 -12.96 7.19
N PHE A 303 11.93 -14.24 7.53
CA PHE A 303 10.79 -15.14 7.66
C PHE A 303 9.99 -14.86 8.94
N PHE A 304 8.80 -15.45 9.04
CA PHE A 304 8.01 -15.39 10.27
C PHE A 304 8.77 -16.08 11.42
N GLY A 305 8.85 -15.40 12.55
CA GLY A 305 9.65 -15.83 13.71
C GLY A 305 11.15 -15.57 13.59
N ASP A 306 11.60 -14.92 12.51
CA ASP A 306 12.96 -14.38 12.38
C ASP A 306 13.06 -12.96 12.94
N ASN A 307 14.29 -12.49 13.15
CA ASN A 307 14.58 -11.12 13.51
C ASN A 307 15.00 -10.31 12.29
N VAL A 308 14.51 -9.07 12.19
CA VAL A 308 15.08 -8.09 11.27
C VAL A 308 16.55 -7.87 11.65
N PRO A 309 17.50 -7.89 10.69
CA PRO A 309 18.90 -7.57 10.96
C PRO A 309 19.05 -6.29 11.78
N LYS A 310 19.96 -6.30 12.77
CA LYS A 310 20.04 -5.23 13.78
C LYS A 310 20.32 -3.87 13.16
N ASP A 311 21.29 -3.78 12.27
CA ASP A 311 21.63 -2.59 11.49
C ASP A 311 20.40 -2.00 10.79
N ARG A 312 19.65 -2.83 10.08
CA ARG A 312 18.43 -2.43 9.38
C ARG A 312 17.32 -1.99 10.34
N ALA A 313 17.15 -2.70 11.45
CA ALA A 313 16.20 -2.35 12.50
C ALA A 313 16.53 -1.01 13.16
N ASP A 314 17.81 -0.76 13.44
CA ASP A 314 18.31 0.47 14.06
C ASP A 314 18.13 1.65 13.10
N MET A 315 18.51 1.51 11.82
CA MET A 315 18.29 2.55 10.79
C MET A 315 16.80 2.91 10.65
N ALA A 316 15.93 1.91 10.56
CA ALA A 316 14.49 2.13 10.47
C ALA A 316 13.95 2.87 11.71
N MET A 317 14.41 2.48 12.90
CA MET A 317 13.98 3.09 14.15
C MET A 317 14.48 4.53 14.28
N GLU A 318 15.73 4.81 13.90
CA GLU A 318 16.28 6.16 13.92
C GLU A 318 15.51 7.09 12.96
N ALA A 319 15.29 6.66 11.71
CA ALA A 319 14.52 7.46 10.75
C ALA A 319 13.09 7.72 11.23
N SER A 320 12.47 6.74 11.89
CA SER A 320 11.12 6.87 12.46
C SER A 320 11.07 7.79 13.69
N GLY A 321 12.08 7.74 14.55
CA GLY A 321 12.13 8.56 15.77
C GLY A 321 12.54 10.02 15.52
N ARG A 322 13.08 10.33 14.34
CA ARG A 322 13.60 11.66 13.99
C ARG A 322 12.84 12.38 12.90
N CYS A 323 11.77 11.80 12.36
CA CYS A 323 10.94 12.43 11.32
C CYS A 323 9.99 13.47 11.93
N ASP A 324 9.60 14.48 11.15
CA ASP A 324 8.53 15.42 11.53
C ASP A 324 7.14 14.91 11.10
N ALA A 325 7.09 13.98 10.15
CA ALA A 325 5.91 13.27 9.72
C ALA A 325 6.21 11.80 9.35
N PHE A 326 5.24 10.92 9.58
CA PHE A 326 5.33 9.49 9.25
C PHE A 326 4.06 9.02 8.53
N LEU A 327 4.23 8.55 7.30
CA LEU A 327 3.14 8.13 6.42
C LEU A 327 3.19 6.62 6.15
N VAL A 328 2.13 5.92 6.51
CA VAL A 328 1.97 4.48 6.23
C VAL A 328 1.09 4.27 5.01
N LEU A 329 1.57 3.49 4.04
CA LEU A 329 0.89 3.22 2.78
C LEU A 329 0.69 1.71 2.57
N GLY A 330 -0.56 1.25 2.53
CA GLY A 330 -0.89 -0.12 2.14
C GLY A 330 -0.36 -1.18 3.11
N SER A 331 -0.35 -0.87 4.42
CA SER A 331 0.07 -1.79 5.46
C SER A 331 -0.99 -1.89 6.56
N SER A 332 -1.38 -3.12 6.88
CA SER A 332 -2.19 -3.41 8.07
C SER A 332 -1.46 -3.17 9.40
N LEU A 333 -0.12 -3.06 9.36
CA LEU A 333 0.75 -2.91 10.55
C LEU A 333 0.57 -4.02 11.61
N MET A 334 0.05 -5.19 11.23
CA MET A 334 -0.17 -6.26 12.20
C MET A 334 1.16 -6.85 12.72
N THR A 335 2.22 -6.79 11.90
CA THR A 335 3.57 -7.20 12.27
C THR A 335 4.24 -6.16 13.18
N MET A 336 4.84 -6.63 14.29
CA MET A 336 5.51 -5.74 15.24
C MET A 336 6.69 -4.98 14.63
N SER A 337 7.37 -5.55 13.63
CA SER A 337 8.51 -4.93 12.95
C SER A 337 8.17 -3.57 12.34
N ALA A 338 6.95 -3.41 11.80
CA ALA A 338 6.47 -2.17 11.21
C ALA A 338 5.64 -1.33 12.19
N PHE A 339 4.79 -1.97 13.00
CA PHE A 339 3.97 -1.26 14.00
C PHE A 339 4.82 -0.42 14.97
N ARG A 340 5.97 -0.94 15.41
CA ARG A 340 6.87 -0.23 16.31
C ARG A 340 7.41 1.08 15.72
N LEU A 341 7.52 1.17 14.39
CA LEU A 341 8.09 2.33 13.70
C LEU A 341 7.11 3.52 13.74
N VAL A 342 5.86 3.29 13.32
CA VAL A 342 4.82 4.33 13.39
C VAL A 342 4.53 4.72 14.84
N ARG A 343 4.58 3.76 15.78
CA ARG A 343 4.43 4.04 17.21
C ARG A 343 5.56 4.95 17.73
N ALA A 344 6.81 4.67 17.38
CA ALA A 344 7.94 5.51 17.77
C ALA A 344 7.83 6.93 17.21
N ALA A 345 7.41 7.08 15.94
CA ALA A 345 7.16 8.39 15.34
C ALA A 345 6.04 9.16 16.07
N HIS A 346 4.94 8.47 16.39
CA HIS A 346 3.83 9.05 17.17
C HIS A 346 4.28 9.50 18.57
N GLU A 347 5.01 8.65 19.28
CA GLU A 347 5.54 8.95 20.63
C GLU A 347 6.56 10.10 20.62
N ALA A 348 7.30 10.27 19.52
CA ALA A 348 8.19 11.41 19.27
C ALA A 348 7.45 12.71 18.88
N GLY A 349 6.12 12.67 18.71
CA GLY A 349 5.30 13.83 18.37
C GLY A 349 5.24 14.17 16.87
N ALA A 350 5.66 13.27 15.99
CA ALA A 350 5.55 13.44 14.55
C ALA A 350 4.08 13.44 14.08
N ALA A 351 3.79 14.13 12.98
CA ALA A 351 2.49 14.03 12.32
C ALA A 351 2.36 12.64 11.66
N THR A 352 1.43 11.81 12.13
CA THR A 352 1.24 10.46 11.59
C THR A 352 0.00 10.35 10.73
N ALA A 353 0.10 9.65 9.59
CA ALA A 353 -1.04 9.35 8.73
C ALA A 353 -0.97 7.92 8.17
N ILE A 354 -2.13 7.36 7.84
CA ILE A 354 -2.29 6.06 7.18
C ILE A 354 -3.16 6.22 5.94
N VAL A 355 -2.71 5.70 4.80
CA VAL A 355 -3.54 5.44 3.64
C VAL A 355 -3.59 3.93 3.42
N ASN A 356 -4.71 3.31 3.80
CA ASN A 356 -4.86 1.86 3.74
C ASN A 356 -6.33 1.46 3.68
N ILE A 357 -6.66 0.50 2.82
CA ILE A 357 -7.99 -0.12 2.80
C ILE A 357 -8.07 -1.16 3.93
N GLY A 358 -9.12 -1.06 4.75
CA GLY A 358 -9.35 -1.97 5.88
C GLY A 358 -8.66 -1.53 7.18
N VAL A 359 -8.78 -2.38 8.21
CA VAL A 359 -8.31 -2.09 9.58
C VAL A 359 -6.79 -2.17 9.67
N THR A 360 -6.20 -1.26 10.44
CA THR A 360 -4.78 -1.34 10.80
C THR A 360 -4.62 -1.46 12.30
N ARG A 361 -3.48 -2.02 12.74
CA ARG A 361 -3.13 -2.10 14.16
C ARG A 361 -2.97 -0.73 14.83
N ALA A 362 -2.72 0.32 14.06
CA ALA A 362 -2.42 1.67 14.56
C ALA A 362 -3.61 2.65 14.45
N ASP A 363 -4.80 2.16 14.12
CA ASP A 363 -6.01 2.99 13.94
C ASP A 363 -6.36 3.83 15.19
N ASN A 364 -5.96 3.37 16.38
CA ASN A 364 -6.22 4.05 17.65
C ASN A 364 -5.17 5.10 18.05
N ILE A 365 -4.01 5.14 17.38
CA ILE A 365 -2.93 6.09 17.69
C ILE A 365 -2.65 7.05 16.53
N VAL A 366 -3.01 6.69 15.29
CA VAL A 366 -2.82 7.55 14.13
C VAL A 366 -4.09 8.37 13.88
N PRO A 367 -4.04 9.71 13.97
CA PRO A 367 -5.23 10.56 13.91
C PRO A 367 -5.78 10.75 12.49
N LEU A 368 -4.93 10.64 11.45
CA LEU A 368 -5.35 10.74 10.06
C LEU A 368 -5.30 9.36 9.40
N LYS A 369 -6.47 8.80 9.12
CA LYS A 369 -6.62 7.58 8.33
C LYS A 369 -7.49 7.84 7.11
N ILE A 370 -6.97 7.50 5.95
CA ILE A 370 -7.63 7.61 4.65
C ILE A 370 -7.85 6.19 4.11
N ASN A 371 -9.09 5.86 3.78
CA ASN A 371 -9.44 4.61 3.11
C ASN A 371 -9.54 4.87 1.61
N ALA A 372 -8.46 4.59 0.88
CA ALA A 372 -8.38 4.80 -0.56
C ALA A 372 -7.38 3.85 -1.21
N ARG A 373 -7.56 3.64 -2.52
CA ARG A 373 -6.58 2.96 -3.37
C ARG A 373 -5.36 3.84 -3.61
N LEU A 374 -4.17 3.30 -3.38
CA LEU A 374 -2.92 4.04 -3.49
C LEU A 374 -2.63 4.50 -4.92
N GLY A 375 -2.93 3.65 -5.91
CA GLY A 375 -2.80 3.97 -7.33
C GLY A 375 -3.75 5.06 -7.82
N GLU A 376 -4.77 5.44 -7.03
CA GLU A 376 -5.69 6.52 -7.35
C GLU A 376 -5.36 7.81 -6.60
N ILE A 377 -5.04 7.73 -5.30
CA ILE A 377 -4.83 8.92 -4.47
C ILE A 377 -3.44 9.56 -4.66
N LEU A 378 -2.37 8.75 -4.80
CA LEU A 378 -1.01 9.30 -4.89
C LEU A 378 -0.76 10.10 -6.18
N PRO A 379 -1.20 9.64 -7.37
CA PRO A 379 -1.08 10.47 -8.57
C PRO A 379 -1.84 11.79 -8.46
N ARG A 380 -3.03 11.79 -7.84
CA ARG A 380 -3.80 13.03 -7.65
C ARG A 380 -3.13 14.02 -6.72
N VAL A 381 -2.36 13.55 -5.72
CA VAL A 381 -1.57 14.44 -4.85
C VAL A 381 -0.44 15.11 -5.64
N LEU A 382 0.18 14.40 -6.59
CA LEU A 382 1.21 14.98 -7.46
C LEU A 382 0.66 16.10 -8.37
N ASP A 383 -0.62 16.03 -8.75
CA ASP A 383 -1.24 17.04 -9.61
C ASP A 383 -1.66 18.32 -8.84
N MET A 384 -1.37 18.41 -7.54
CA MET A 384 -1.81 19.54 -6.72
C MET A 384 -0.68 20.52 -6.34
N GLY A 385 -1.06 21.80 -6.31
CA GLY A 385 -0.34 22.85 -5.59
C GLY A 385 1.13 23.01 -5.99
N SER A 386 2.01 23.09 -4.99
CA SER A 386 3.47 23.23 -5.15
C SER A 386 4.16 21.93 -5.59
N MET A 387 3.40 20.84 -5.73
CA MET A 387 3.88 19.49 -5.98
C MET A 387 3.71 19.05 -7.44
N THR A 388 3.22 19.94 -8.32
CA THR A 388 3.15 19.71 -9.77
C THR A 388 4.55 19.55 -10.34
N ILE A 389 5.09 18.34 -10.23
CA ILE A 389 6.38 17.95 -10.76
C ILE A 389 6.11 17.45 -12.18
N PRO A 390 6.76 17.99 -13.22
CA PRO A 390 6.60 17.48 -14.58
C PRO A 390 6.81 15.97 -14.59
N ALA A 391 5.86 15.23 -15.17
CA ALA A 391 6.02 13.80 -15.37
C ALA A 391 7.32 13.55 -16.13
N VAL A 392 8.21 12.74 -15.55
CA VAL A 392 9.47 12.30 -16.18
C VAL A 392 9.19 11.11 -17.08
#